data_AF-A0A537G8A6-F1
#
_entry.id   AF-A0A537G8A6-F1
#
_cell.length_a   1.000
_cell.length_b   1.000
_cell.length_c   1.000
_cell.angle_alpha   90.00
_cell.angle_beta   90.00
_cell.angle_gamma   90.00
#
_symmetry.space_group_name_H-M   'P 1'
#
loop_
_entity.id
_entity.type
_entity.pdbx_description
1 polymer ?
#
loop_
_entity_poly.entity_id
_entity_poly.type
_entity_poly.pdbx_seq_one_letter_code
_entity_poly.pdbx_strand_id
1 'polypeptide(L)'
;MTPREPAGTKHVYFGYPLTVRSTARFKREDLVNVMEKGGIETRPIMAGNMAEQPVMKQLPYRVVGDLSNSRMIMRNSFFFGNHQGIGEEEREFIADRISEYIDSVSKR
;
A
#
# COMPACT_ATOMS: atom_id res chain seq x y z
N MET A 1 -3.86 -10.39 -1.47
CA MET A 1 -3.03 -11.59 -1.66
C MET A 1 -1.76 -11.34 -0.86
N THR A 2 -1.44 -12.21 0.08
CA THR A 2 -0.20 -12.12 0.86
C THR A 2 1.00 -12.53 -0.01
N PRO A 3 2.22 -12.03 0.27
CA PRO A 3 3.42 -12.46 -0.43
C PRO A 3 3.60 -13.98 -0.39
N ARG A 4 4.00 -14.58 -1.52
CA ARG A 4 4.40 -15.99 -1.56
C ARG A 4 5.88 -16.10 -1.18
N GLU A 5 6.20 -17.02 -0.28
CA GLU A 5 7.58 -17.35 0.08
C GLU A 5 8.06 -18.57 -0.71
N PRO A 6 9.09 -18.44 -1.58
CA PRO A 6 9.77 -19.59 -2.17
C PRO A 6 10.40 -20.51 -1.11
N ALA A 7 10.65 -21.77 -1.50
CA ALA A 7 11.31 -22.73 -0.62
C ALA A 7 12.67 -22.20 -0.12
N GLY A 8 12.91 -22.30 1.19
CA GLY A 8 14.14 -21.83 1.83
C GLY A 8 14.21 -20.31 2.05
N THR A 9 13.11 -19.57 1.88
CA THR A 9 13.06 -18.12 2.12
C THR A 9 12.06 -17.76 3.20
N LYS A 10 12.27 -16.61 3.86
CA LYS A 10 11.34 -16.02 4.82
C LYS A 10 11.32 -14.50 4.66
N HIS A 11 10.13 -13.91 4.62
CA HIS A 11 9.96 -12.47 4.52
C HIS A 11 10.04 -11.83 5.90
N VAL A 12 10.90 -10.83 6.05
CA VAL A 12 11.11 -10.12 7.33
C VAL A 12 10.23 -8.88 7.50
N TYR A 13 9.38 -8.56 6.50
CA TYR A 13 8.46 -7.43 6.44
C TYR A 13 9.00 -6.11 7.01
N PHE A 14 9.61 -5.29 6.14
CA PHE A 14 9.99 -3.91 6.47
C PHE A 14 8.78 -3.00 6.77
N GLY A 15 7.66 -3.26 6.10
CA GLY A 15 6.38 -2.58 6.23
C GLY A 15 5.28 -3.53 5.76
N TYR A 16 4.03 -3.23 6.09
CA TYR A 16 2.89 -4.02 5.63
C TYR A 16 2.22 -3.35 4.42
N PRO A 17 2.44 -3.83 3.18
CA PRO A 17 1.88 -3.20 2.00
C PRO A 17 0.43 -3.60 1.76
N LEU A 18 -0.40 -2.65 1.37
CA LEU A 18 -1.75 -2.86 0.87
C LEU A 18 -1.91 -2.26 -0.52
N THR A 19 -2.75 -2.90 -1.33
CA THR A 19 -3.14 -2.40 -2.66
C THR A 19 -4.65 -2.41 -2.77
N VAL A 20 -5.24 -1.24 -2.96
CA VAL A 20 -6.67 -1.10 -3.22
C VAL A 20 -6.94 -1.53 -4.66
N ARG A 21 -7.79 -2.54 -4.85
CA ARG A 21 -8.12 -3.04 -6.19
C ARG A 21 -8.69 -1.90 -7.05
N SER A 22 -8.34 -1.88 -8.34
CA SER A 22 -8.89 -0.90 -9.29
C SER A 22 -10.42 -0.98 -9.42
N THR A 23 -11.00 -2.13 -9.09
CA THR A 23 -12.45 -2.38 -9.08
C THR A 23 -13.12 -2.08 -7.74
N ALA A 24 -12.38 -1.63 -6.73
CA ALA A 24 -12.95 -1.26 -5.44
C ALA A 24 -13.89 -0.06 -5.57
N ARG A 25 -14.91 0.01 -4.71
CA ARG A 25 -15.88 1.12 -4.67
C ARG A 25 -15.32 2.40 -4.05
N PHE A 26 -14.04 2.42 -3.72
CA PHE A 26 -13.32 3.52 -3.08
C PHE A 26 -11.89 3.60 -3.63
N LYS A 27 -11.24 4.75 -3.45
CA LYS A 27 -9.86 4.98 -3.86
C LYS A 27 -8.89 4.73 -2.71
N ARG A 28 -7.61 4.52 -3.05
CA ARG A 28 -6.52 4.38 -2.08
C ARG A 28 -6.48 5.55 -1.09
N GLU A 29 -6.67 6.77 -1.58
CA GLU A 29 -6.65 8.00 -0.80
C GLU A 29 -7.73 7.99 0.29
N ASP A 30 -8.89 7.42 0.02
CA ASP A 30 -9.99 7.39 0.99
C ASP A 30 -9.62 6.53 2.20
N LEU A 31 -9.06 5.34 1.96
CA LEU A 31 -8.60 4.45 3.02
C LEU A 31 -7.41 5.04 3.80
N VAL A 32 -6.44 5.62 3.09
CA VAL A 32 -5.30 6.33 3.71
C VAL A 32 -5.80 7.45 4.63
N ASN A 33 -6.73 8.27 4.16
CA ASN A 33 -7.29 9.36 4.95
C ASN A 33 -7.99 8.86 6.22
N VAL A 34 -8.68 7.71 6.16
CA VAL A 34 -9.34 7.12 7.34
C VAL A 34 -8.33 6.60 8.36
N MET A 35 -7.28 5.93 7.87
CA MET A 35 -6.19 5.45 8.72
C MET A 35 -5.46 6.62 9.39
N GLU A 36 -5.05 7.64 8.63
CA GLU A 36 -4.30 8.78 9.15
C GLU A 36 -5.13 9.66 10.10
N LYS A 37 -6.43 9.86 9.83
CA LYS A 37 -7.35 10.49 10.79
C LYS A 37 -7.54 9.67 12.07
N GLY A 38 -7.31 8.37 12.02
CA GLY A 38 -7.28 7.48 13.18
C GLY A 38 -5.93 7.44 13.89
N GLY A 39 -4.95 8.25 13.49
CA GLY A 39 -3.61 8.24 14.06
C GLY A 39 -2.71 7.11 13.54
N ILE A 40 -3.13 6.36 12.53
CA ILE A 40 -2.34 5.31 11.89
C ILE A 40 -1.58 5.93 10.72
N GLU A 41 -0.28 6.09 10.88
CA GLU A 41 0.57 6.66 9.85
C GLU A 41 0.73 5.72 8.65
N THR A 42 0.60 6.27 7.44
CA THR A 42 0.83 5.53 6.19
C THR A 42 1.92 6.17 5.33
N ARG A 43 2.40 5.41 4.36
CA ARG A 43 3.39 5.88 3.36
C ARG A 43 3.07 5.34 1.97
N PRO A 44 3.27 6.15 0.91
CA PRO A 44 3.29 5.61 -0.44
C PRO A 44 4.45 4.63 -0.62
N ILE A 45 4.35 3.73 -1.60
CA ILE A 45 5.43 2.77 -1.90
C ILE A 45 6.59 3.49 -2.59
N MET A 46 7.50 4.06 -1.81
CA MET A 46 8.71 4.77 -2.30
C MET A 46 8.36 5.75 -3.43
N ALA A 47 9.06 5.66 -4.57
CA ALA A 47 8.78 6.45 -5.78
C ALA A 47 7.62 5.89 -6.64
N GLY A 48 7.04 4.75 -6.27
CA GLY A 48 6.05 4.04 -7.08
C GLY A 48 6.60 3.67 -8.45
N ASN A 49 6.11 4.32 -9.51
CA ASN A 49 6.67 4.20 -10.84
C ASN A 49 7.76 5.25 -11.06
N MET A 50 9.03 4.84 -10.91
CA MET A 50 10.17 5.74 -11.10
C MET A 50 10.13 6.46 -12.45
N ALA A 51 9.71 5.79 -13.53
CA ALA A 51 9.64 6.37 -14.87
C ALA A 51 8.65 7.55 -15.00
N GLU A 52 7.70 7.70 -14.07
CA GLU A 52 6.75 8.82 -14.01
C GLU A 52 7.21 9.95 -13.07
N GLN A 53 8.34 9.77 -12.36
CA GLN A 53 8.88 10.80 -11.48
C GLN A 53 9.46 11.98 -12.27
N PRO A 54 9.30 13.24 -11.80
CA PRO A 54 9.73 14.42 -12.54
C PRO A 54 11.21 14.40 -12.97
N VAL A 55 12.09 13.86 -12.12
CA VAL A 55 13.54 13.78 -12.38
C VAL A 55 13.87 12.91 -13.60
N MET A 56 13.05 11.92 -13.93
CA MET A 56 13.32 11.04 -15.07
C MET A 56 13.21 11.75 -16.42
N LYS A 57 12.57 12.94 -16.47
CA LYS A 57 12.57 13.79 -17.67
C LYS A 57 13.97 14.34 -18.00
N GLN A 58 14.90 14.29 -17.06
CA GLN A 58 16.25 14.85 -17.19
C GLN A 58 17.32 13.76 -17.38
N LEU A 59 16.96 12.48 -17.25
CA LEU A 59 17.90 11.37 -17.26
C LEU A 59 17.68 10.51 -18.50
N PRO A 60 18.73 10.04 -19.19
CA PRO A 60 18.58 9.05 -20.23
C PRO A 60 18.16 7.70 -19.63
N TYR A 61 17.06 7.11 -20.11
CA TYR A 61 16.60 5.78 -19.71
C TYR A 61 15.81 5.10 -20.82
N ARG A 62 15.50 3.81 -20.63
CA ARG A 62 14.69 3.01 -21.56
C ARG A 62 13.66 2.20 -20.78
N VAL A 63 12.45 2.10 -21.32
CA VAL A 63 11.39 1.21 -20.84
C VAL A 63 11.24 0.05 -21.82
N VAL A 64 11.10 -1.17 -21.30
CA VAL A 64 10.81 -2.38 -22.10
C VAL A 64 9.47 -2.94 -21.66
N GLY A 65 8.57 -3.16 -22.62
CA GLY A 65 7.20 -3.58 -22.33
C GLY A 65 6.40 -2.48 -21.63
N ASP A 66 5.42 -2.87 -20.82
CA ASP A 66 4.61 -1.96 -20.03
C ASP A 66 4.94 -2.03 -18.54
N LEU A 67 4.73 -0.91 -17.86
CA LEU A 67 4.91 -0.78 -16.41
C LEU A 67 3.55 -0.77 -15.68
N SER A 68 2.60 -1.62 -16.11
CA SER A 68 1.25 -1.69 -15.52
C SER A 68 1.29 -1.93 -14.01
N ASN A 69 2.11 -2.88 -13.55
CA ASN A 69 2.26 -3.17 -12.12
C ASN A 69 2.90 -2.01 -11.36
N SER A 70 3.93 -1.35 -11.90
CA SER A 70 4.53 -0.17 -11.25
C SER A 70 3.53 0.98 -11.17
N ARG A 71 2.71 1.18 -12.21
CA ARG A 71 1.61 2.16 -12.21
C ARG A 71 0.53 1.83 -11.20
N MET A 72 0.14 0.56 -11.08
CA MET A 72 -0.77 0.10 -10.05
C MET A 72 -0.20 0.38 -8.67
N ILE A 73 1.07 0.03 -8.42
CA ILE A 73 1.73 0.28 -7.14
C ILE A 73 1.73 1.78 -6.80
N MET A 74 2.10 2.64 -7.75
CA MET A 74 2.15 4.07 -7.52
C MET A 74 0.79 4.69 -7.16
N ARG A 75 -0.28 4.21 -7.79
CA ARG A 75 -1.62 4.84 -7.69
C ARG A 75 -2.51 4.18 -6.63
N ASN A 76 -2.34 2.89 -6.40
CA ASN A 76 -3.26 2.07 -5.64
C ASN A 76 -2.65 1.44 -4.39
N SER A 77 -1.32 1.51 -4.22
CA SER A 77 -0.64 0.87 -3.11
C SER A 77 -0.04 1.86 -2.12
N PHE A 78 0.02 1.44 -0.87
CA PHE A 78 0.66 2.14 0.25
C PHE A 78 1.10 1.09 1.27
N PHE A 79 1.85 1.49 2.29
CA PHE A 79 2.18 0.63 3.42
C PHE A 79 2.03 1.37 4.74
N PHE A 80 1.94 0.60 5.83
CA PHE A 80 1.99 1.09 7.20
C PHE A 80 3.03 0.29 8.00
N GLY A 81 3.39 0.81 9.18
CA GLY A 81 4.42 0.23 10.04
C GLY A 81 4.02 -1.12 10.64
N ASN A 82 5.01 -1.98 10.87
CA ASN A 82 4.85 -3.30 11.50
C ASN A 82 6.11 -3.67 12.34
N HIS A 83 6.79 -2.67 12.89
CA HIS A 83 8.00 -2.87 13.68
C HIS A 83 7.70 -3.55 15.03
N GLN A 84 8.75 -3.97 15.74
CA GLN A 84 8.66 -4.74 16.99
C GLN A 84 7.94 -4.05 18.16
N GLY A 85 7.63 -2.75 18.03
CA GLY A 85 6.91 -1.97 19.04
C GLY A 85 5.40 -1.93 18.80
N ILE A 86 4.91 -2.51 17.70
CA ILE A 86 3.48 -2.61 17.40
C ILE A 86 2.98 -3.92 18.00
N GLY A 87 2.28 -3.81 19.12
CA GLY A 87 1.76 -4.91 19.91
C GLY A 87 0.46 -5.48 19.33
N GLU A 88 -0.23 -6.28 20.13
CA GLU A 88 -1.51 -6.89 19.74
C GLU A 88 -2.62 -5.84 19.64
N GLU A 89 -2.76 -4.98 20.64
CA GLU A 89 -3.78 -3.92 20.67
C GLU A 89 -3.67 -2.96 19.47
N GLU A 90 -2.46 -2.54 19.10
CA GLU A 90 -2.27 -1.68 17.93
C GLU A 90 -2.60 -2.40 16.62
N ARG A 91 -2.31 -3.70 16.53
CA ARG A 91 -2.65 -4.52 15.35
C ARG A 91 -4.16 -4.68 15.21
N GLU A 92 -4.86 -4.93 16.31
CA GLU A 92 -6.32 -5.00 16.35
C GLU A 92 -6.93 -3.65 15.95
N PHE A 93 -6.46 -2.55 16.53
CA PHE A 93 -6.92 -1.21 16.17
C PHE A 93 -6.75 -0.91 14.67
N ILE A 94 -5.60 -1.28 14.08
CA ILE A 94 -5.37 -1.13 12.64
C ILE A 94 -6.36 -1.98 11.82
N ALA A 95 -6.54 -3.25 12.20
CA ALA A 95 -7.42 -4.18 11.49
C ALA A 95 -8.89 -3.74 11.56
N ASP A 96 -9.34 -3.30 12.73
CA ASP A 96 -10.70 -2.80 12.96
C ASP A 96 -10.95 -1.54 12.13
N ARG A 97 -10.02 -0.58 12.16
CA ARG A 97 -10.16 0.67 11.38
C ARG A 97 -10.29 0.43 9.89
N ILE A 98 -9.53 -0.53 9.35
CA ILE A 98 -9.61 -0.92 7.93
C ILE A 98 -10.95 -1.62 7.66
N SER A 99 -11.36 -2.55 8.53
CA SER A 99 -12.58 -3.35 8.36
C SER A 99 -13.86 -2.50 8.45
N GLU A 100 -13.95 -1.64 9.46
CA GLU A 100 -15.04 -0.68 9.63
C GLU A 100 -15.23 0.20 8.38
N TYR A 101 -14.13 0.67 7.80
CA TYR A 101 -14.19 1.47 6.59
C TYR A 101 -14.71 0.65 5.40
N ILE A 102 -14.17 -0.55 5.19
CA ILE A 102 -14.61 -1.46 4.12
C ILE A 102 -16.11 -1.80 4.26
N ASP A 103 -16.59 -2.02 5.47
CA ASP A 103 -18.00 -2.27 5.75
C ASP A 103 -18.87 -1.06 5.43
N SER A 104 -18.41 0.15 5.79
CA SER A 104 -19.15 1.40 5.54
C SER A 104 -19.38 1.67 4.05
N VAL A 105 -18.46 1.24 3.18
CA VAL A 105 -18.56 1.41 1.73
C VAL A 105 -19.24 0.23 1.03
N SER A 106 -19.28 -0.94 1.67
CA SER A 106 -19.94 -2.15 1.15
C SER A 106 -21.44 -2.17 1.40
N LYS A 107 -21.92 -1.46 2.43
CA LYS A 107 -23.34 -1.33 2.78
C LYS A 107 -24.10 -0.27 1.94
N ARG A 108 -23.41 0.42 1.02
CA ARG A 108 -23.98 1.33 0.01
C ARG A 108 -24.05 0.65 -1.35
#